data_AF-A0A2D5GE11-F1
#
_entry.id   AF-A0A2D5GE11-F1
#
_cell.length_a   1.000
_cell.length_b   1.000
_cell.length_c   1.000
_cell.angle_alpha   90.00
_cell.angle_beta   90.00
_cell.angle_gamma   90.00
#
_symmetry.space_group_name_H-M   'P 1'
#
loop_
_entity.id
_entity.type
_entity.pdbx_description
1 polymer ?
#
loop_
_entity_poly.entity_id
_entity_poly.type
_entity_poly.pdbx_seq_one_letter_code
_entity_poly.pdbx_strand_id
1 'polypeptide(L)' 'MSYSNTQGIVSQRNFAELVSHLFNHQTHHRGQVSTLLSQNGIDIGITDFLMEIPDKNTHLEK' A
#
# COMPACT_ATOMS: atom_id res chain seq x y z
N MET A 1 -10.63 -4.65 17.87
CA MET A 1 -10.49 -3.17 17.93
C MET A 1 -11.87 -2.56 17.84
N SER A 2 -12.21 -1.67 18.76
CA SER A 2 -13.46 -0.89 18.72
C SER A 2 -13.14 0.50 18.19
N TYR A 3 -13.83 0.96 17.15
CA TYR A 3 -13.63 2.29 16.57
C TYR A 3 -14.99 2.90 16.22
N SER A 4 -15.06 4.23 16.15
CA SER A 4 -16.27 4.94 15.76
C SER A 4 -16.00 5.72 14.48
N ASN A 5 -16.91 5.66 13.51
CA ASN A 5 -16.80 6.47 12.30
C ASN A 5 -17.22 7.93 12.58
N THR A 6 -17.10 8.80 11.57
CA THR A 6 -17.48 10.22 11.68
C THR A 6 -18.95 10.47 11.98
N GLN A 7 -19.81 9.45 11.82
CA GLN A 7 -21.23 9.49 12.15
C GLN A 7 -21.52 8.93 13.56
N GLY A 8 -20.48 8.61 14.35
CA GLY A 8 -20.63 8.07 15.70
C GLY A 8 -20.97 6.58 15.76
N ILE A 9 -21.00 5.88 14.63
CA ILE A 9 -21.34 4.46 14.59
C ILE A 9 -20.14 3.65 15.07
N VAL A 10 -20.32 2.98 16.21
CA VAL A 10 -19.32 2.09 16.79
C VAL A 10 -19.27 0.78 16.01
N SER A 11 -18.08 0.40 15.59
CA SER A 11 -17.80 -0.87 14.94
C SER A 11 -16.69 -1.62 15.67
N GLN A 12 -16.82 -2.94 15.72
CA GLN A 12 -15.81 -3.83 16.29
C GLN A 12 -15.35 -4.82 15.23
N ARG A 13 -14.04 -4.82 14.95
CA ARG A 13 -13.41 -5.72 13.96
C ARG A 13 -12.06 -6.23 14.49
N ASN A 14 -11.57 -7.31 13.90
CA ASN A 14 -10.22 -7.78 14.18
C ASN A 14 -9.20 -6.73 13.72
N PHE A 15 -8.18 -6.47 14.53
CA PHE A 15 -7.18 -5.44 14.20
C PHE A 15 -6.34 -5.82 12.97
N ALA A 16 -5.89 -7.08 12.88
CA ALA A 16 -5.09 -7.55 11.75
C ALA A 16 -5.87 -7.47 10.43
N GLU A 17 -7.17 -7.75 10.44
CA GLU A 17 -8.02 -7.60 9.25
C GLU A 17 -8.11 -6.14 8.80
N LEU A 18 -8.21 -5.19 9.73
CA LEU A 18 -8.23 -3.75 9.39
C LEU A 18 -6.90 -3.30 8.79
N VAL A 19 -5.77 -3.75 9.33
CA VAL A 19 -4.45 -3.47 8.77
C VAL A 19 -4.31 -4.05 7.37
N SER A 20 -4.71 -5.31 7.17
CA SER A 20 -4.72 -5.95 5.85
C SER A 20 -5.62 -5.21 4.86
N HIS A 21 -6.81 -4.76 5.29
CA HIS A 21 -7.72 -3.98 4.47
C HIS A 21 -7.08 -2.66 4.03
N LEU A 22 -6.41 -1.94 4.95
CA LEU A 22 -5.75 -0.66 4.65
C LEU A 22 -4.69 -0.80 3.54
N PHE A 23 -3.80 -1.79 3.64
CA PHE A 23 -2.75 -2.01 2.63
C PHE A 23 -3.31 -2.48 1.28
N ASN A 24 -4.37 -3.30 1.30
CA ASN A 24 -5.06 -3.72 0.07
C ASN A 24 -5.78 -2.54 -0.60
N HIS A 25 -6.42 -1.67 0.18
CA HIS A 25 -7.10 -0.47 -0.31
C HIS A 25 -6.12 0.51 -0.96
N GLN A 26 -4.94 0.70 -0.37
CA GLN A 26 -3.86 1.47 -0.99
C GLN A 26 -3.42 0.86 -2.33
N THR A 27 -3.26 -0.47 -2.40
CA THR A 27 -2.88 -1.17 -3.64
C THR A 27 -3.95 -1.02 -4.73
N HIS A 28 -5.23 -1.05 -4.36
CA HIS A 28 -6.33 -0.78 -5.27
C HIS A 28 -6.27 0.63 -5.87
N HIS A 29 -6.13 1.66 -5.03
CA HIS A 29 -6.02 3.05 -5.51
C HIS A 29 -4.73 3.31 -6.30
N ARG A 30 -3.61 2.70 -5.91
CA ARG A 30 -2.38 2.76 -6.70
C ARG A 30 -2.63 2.20 -8.10
N GLY A 31 -3.34 1.08 -8.22
CA GLY A 31 -3.76 0.52 -9.51
C GLY A 31 -4.58 1.50 -10.34
N GLN A 32 -5.57 2.17 -9.75
CA GLN A 32 -6.38 3.19 -10.43
C GLN A 32 -5.52 4.33 -10.99
N VAL A 33 -4.62 4.88 -10.16
CA VAL A 33 -3.74 5.99 -10.55
C VAL A 33 -2.73 5.55 -11.61
N SER A 34 -2.10 4.38 -11.44
CA SER A 34 -1.17 3.81 -12.41
C SER A 34 -1.84 3.63 -13.78
N THR A 35 -3.08 3.13 -13.83
CA THR A 35 -3.83 3.04 -15.09
C THR A 35 -4.00 4.40 -15.75
N LEU A 36 -4.42 5.42 -15.00
CA LEU A 36 -4.61 6.77 -15.55
C LEU A 36 -3.29 7.38 -16.06
N LEU A 37 -2.19 7.20 -15.33
CA LEU A 37 -0.87 7.70 -15.74
C LEU A 37 -0.38 6.98 -17.00
N SER A 38 -0.49 5.65 -17.04
CA SER A 38 -0.15 4.86 -18.22
C SER A 38 -1.00 5.22 -19.45
N GLN A 39 -2.29 5.48 -19.28
CA GLN A 39 -3.17 5.94 -20.37
C GLN A 39 -2.73 7.30 -20.95
N ASN A 40 -2.05 8.13 -20.15
CA ASN A 40 -1.45 9.39 -20.59
C ASN A 40 -0.01 9.23 -21.11
N GLY A 41 0.48 8.00 -21.28
CA GLY A 41 1.83 7.72 -21.75
C GLY A 41 2.93 8.05 -20.73
N ILE A 42 2.58 8.22 -19.46
CA ILE A 42 3.53 8.51 -18.38
C ILE A 42 4.06 7.18 -17.83
N ASP A 43 5.37 6.99 -17.92
CA ASP A 43 6.06 5.91 -17.22
C ASP A 43 6.22 6.26 -15.74
N ILE A 44 5.75 5.36 -14.87
CA ILE A 44 5.78 5.52 -13.41
C ILE A 44 6.89 4.69 -12.77
N GLY A 45 7.61 3.87 -13.54
CA GLY A 45 8.64 2.97 -13.06
C GLY A 45 8.13 1.81 -12.21
N ILE A 46 9.05 1.15 -11.51
CA ILE A 46 8.74 0.01 -10.63
C ILE A 46 8.18 0.55 -9.31
N THR A 47 6.97 0.10 -8.95
CA THR A 47 6.31 0.52 -7.70
C THR A 47 6.36 -0.55 -6.60
N ASP A 48 7.09 -1.64 -6.81
CA ASP A 48 7.22 -2.72 -5.83
C ASP A 48 8.05 -2.25 -4.64
N PHE A 49 7.51 -2.39 -3.43
CA PHE A 49 8.18 -2.00 -2.20
C PHE A 49 9.47 -2.79 -1.97
N LEU A 50 9.61 -4.00 -2.56
CA LEU A 50 10.83 -4.79 -2.49
C LEU A 50 12.06 -4.00 -2.94
N MET A 51 11.92 -3.10 -3.92
CA MET A 51 13.04 -2.29 -4.43
C MET A 51 13.60 -1.31 -3.37
N GLU A 52 12.79 -0.96 -2.37
CA GLU A 52 13.17 -0.06 -1.28
C GLU A 52 13.76 -0.80 -0.07
N ILE A 53 13.69 -2.14 -0.06
CA ILE A 53 14.24 -2.96 1.02
C ILE A 53 15.73 -3.17 0.73
N PRO A 54 16.65 -2.70 1.59
CA PRO A 54 18.07 -2.91 1.38
C PRO A 54 18.41 -4.40 1.33
N ASP A 55 19.14 -4.82 0.31
CA ASP A 55 19.72 -6.15 0.29
C ASP A 55 20.83 -6.24 1.35
N LYS A 56 20.65 -7.19 2.27
CA LYS A 56 21.60 -7.40 3.38
C LYS A 56 22.93 -7.98 2.91
N ASN A 57 23.00 -8.48 1.68
CA ASN A 57 24.20 -9.08 1.11
C ASN A 57 25.06 -8.09 0.31
N THR A 58 24.64 -6.83 0.14
CA THR A 58 25.37 -5.82 -0.65
C THR A 58 26.60 -5.22 0.06
N HIS A 59 27.17 -5.92 1.04
CA HIS A 59 28.38 -5.50 1.78
C HIS A 59 29.50 -6.54 1.77
N LEU A 60 29.74 -7.17 0.62
CA LEU A 60 30.95 -7.97 0.36
C LEU A 60 31.74 -7.46 -0.86
N GLU A 61 31.85 -6.14 -1.05
CA GLU A 61 32.95 -5.58 -1.82
C GLU A 61 33.53 -4.37 -1.07
N LYS A 62 34.67 -4.62 -0.40
CA LYS A 62 35.73 -3.64 -0.18
C LYS A 62 36.81 -3.88 -1.21
#